data_AF-Q03SG2-F1
#
_entry.id   AF-Q03SG2-F1
#
_cell.length_a   1.000
_cell.length_b   1.000
_cell.length_c   1.000
_cell.angle_alpha   90.00
_cell.angle_beta   90.00
_cell.angle_gamma   90.00
#
_symmetry.space_group_name_H-M   'P 1'
#
loop_
_entity.id
_entity.type
_entity.pdbx_description
1 polymer ?
#
loop_
_entity_poly.entity_id
_entity_poly.type
_entity_poly.pdbx_seq_one_letter_code
_entity_poly.pdbx_strand_id
1 'polypeptide(L)'
;MDCVVTPLKTLMGFSVHLNVQFKFYNLPFVLLLIFIFTRKVDGSGLVQTPEVKMITWYVLDVPFVLLVIVQVVWGIIIKKQR
;
A
#
# COMPACT_ATOMS: atom_id res chain seq x y z
N MET A 1 -4.61 -20.65 -28.68
CA MET A 1 -3.76 -19.57 -28.11
C MET A 1 -4.43 -18.93 -26.87
N ASP A 2 -5.37 -19.64 -26.22
CA ASP A 2 -6.41 -19.01 -25.39
C ASP A 2 -6.15 -19.14 -23.88
N CYS A 3 -5.11 -19.90 -23.49
CA CYS A 3 -4.69 -20.13 -22.10
C CYS A 3 -3.75 -19.05 -21.53
N VAL A 4 -3.12 -18.22 -22.37
CA VAL A 4 -2.19 -17.15 -21.93
C VAL A 4 -2.91 -15.78 -21.81
N VAL A 5 -3.97 -15.56 -22.58
CA VAL A 5 -4.73 -14.30 -22.60
C VAL A 5 -5.63 -14.15 -21.37
N THR A 6 -6.11 -15.26 -20.81
CA THR A 6 -6.97 -15.32 -19.62
C THR A 6 -6.28 -14.83 -18.34
N PRO A 7 -5.07 -15.31 -17.96
CA PRO A 7 -4.39 -14.81 -16.78
C PRO A 7 -4.00 -13.34 -16.93
N LEU A 8 -3.58 -12.90 -18.13
CA LEU A 8 -3.20 -11.51 -18.38
C LEU A 8 -4.37 -10.53 -18.17
N LYS A 9 -5.59 -10.89 -18.60
CA LYS A 9 -6.80 -10.07 -18.38
C LYS A 9 -7.20 -10.00 -16.90
N THR A 10 -7.20 -11.12 -16.18
CA THR A 10 -7.49 -11.14 -14.74
C THR A 10 -6.47 -10.29 -13.96
N LEU A 11 -5.21 -10.35 -14.35
CA LEU A 11 -4.13 -9.62 -13.69
C LEU A 11 -4.13 -8.12 -14.04
N MET A 12 -4.54 -7.72 -15.25
CA MET A 12 -4.84 -6.32 -15.57
C MET A 12 -5.98 -5.77 -14.69
N GLY A 13 -7.05 -6.54 -14.51
CA GLY A 13 -8.15 -6.18 -13.60
C GLY A 13 -7.68 -5.98 -12.16
N PHE A 14 -6.83 -6.89 -11.65
CA PHE A 14 -6.25 -6.80 -10.32
C PHE A 14 -5.34 -5.57 -10.15
N SER A 15 -4.52 -5.25 -11.15
CA SER A 15 -3.65 -4.07 -11.13
C SER A 15 -4.45 -2.76 -11.11
N VAL A 16 -5.55 -2.67 -11.87
CA VAL A 16 -6.45 -1.50 -11.86
C VAL A 16 -7.13 -1.36 -10.50
N HIS A 17 -7.60 -2.47 -9.93
CA HIS A 17 -8.21 -2.47 -8.60
C HIS A 17 -7.22 -2.00 -7.53
N LEU A 18 -5.98 -2.52 -7.50
CA LEU A 18 -4.95 -2.05 -6.58
C LEU A 18 -4.60 -0.56 -6.76
N ASN A 19 -4.60 -0.04 -7.99
CA ASN A 19 -4.32 1.38 -8.26
C ASN A 19 -5.47 2.29 -7.77
N VAL A 20 -6.71 1.84 -7.96
CA VAL A 20 -7.90 2.50 -7.39
C VAL A 20 -7.86 2.46 -5.86
N GLN A 21 -7.56 1.30 -5.27
CA GLN A 21 -7.42 1.14 -3.82
C GLN A 21 -6.37 2.12 -3.28
N PHE A 22 -5.20 2.20 -3.90
CA PHE A 22 -4.16 3.16 -3.51
C PHE A 22 -4.63 4.61 -3.52
N LYS A 23 -5.37 5.03 -4.56
CA LYS A 23 -5.95 6.39 -4.61
C LYS A 23 -6.95 6.65 -3.49
N PHE A 24 -7.78 5.66 -3.15
CA PHE A 24 -8.75 5.78 -2.07
C PHE A 24 -8.10 5.78 -0.68
N TYR A 25 -7.08 4.95 -0.46
CA TYR A 25 -6.41 4.82 0.84
C TYR A 25 -5.43 5.96 1.14
N ASN A 26 -5.04 6.77 0.14
CA ASN A 26 -4.09 7.87 0.34
C ASN A 26 -4.62 8.93 1.32
N LEU A 27 -5.92 9.26 1.26
CA LEU A 27 -6.54 10.23 2.16
C LEU A 27 -6.59 9.77 3.63
N PRO A 28 -7.13 8.58 3.96
CA PRO A 28 -7.10 8.09 5.34
C PRO A 28 -5.68 7.84 5.83
N PHE A 29 -4.72 7.49 4.95
CA PHE A 29 -3.31 7.33 5.32
C PHE A 29 -2.71 8.64 5.84
N VAL A 30 -2.91 9.77 5.15
CA VAL A 30 -2.44 11.09 5.59
C VAL A 30 -3.10 11.51 6.91
N LEU A 31 -4.40 11.25 7.08
CA LEU A 31 -5.11 11.55 8.33
C LEU A 31 -4.56 10.73 9.51
N LEU A 32 -4.33 9.44 9.31
CA LEU A 32 -3.73 8.54 10.31
C LEU A 32 -2.32 9.02 10.70
N LEU A 33 -1.53 9.44 9.72
CA LEU A 33 -0.20 10.02 9.92
C LEU A 33 -0.26 11.24 10.86
N ILE A 34 -1.10 12.22 10.54
CA ILE A 34 -1.28 13.42 11.36
C ILE A 34 -1.78 13.04 12.77
N PHE A 35 -2.69 12.07 12.86
CA PHE A 35 -3.22 11.60 14.14
C PHE A 35 -2.13 10.95 15.01
N ILE A 36 -1.26 10.13 14.43
CA ILE A 36 -0.11 9.50 15.12
C ILE A 36 0.87 10.56 15.62
N PHE A 37 1.11 11.62 14.85
CA PHE A 37 2.04 12.68 15.26
C PHE A 37 1.49 13.60 16.36
N THR A 38 0.19 13.91 16.30
CA THR A 38 -0.47 14.85 17.22
C THR A 38 -0.88 14.22 18.55
N ARG A 39 -1.12 12.90 18.60
CA ARG A 39 -1.47 12.21 19.84
C ARG A 39 -0.26 12.02 20.76
N LYS A 40 -0.50 12.10 22.08
CA LYS A 40 0.53 11.93 23.14
C LYS A 40 0.57 10.51 23.73
N VAL A 41 -0.57 9.83 23.73
CA VAL A 41 -0.74 8.49 24.30
C VAL A 41 -1.32 7.53 23.27
N ASP A 42 -0.83 6.30 23.26
CA ASP A 42 -1.31 5.21 22.43
C ASP A 42 -2.60 4.58 22.99
N GLY A 43 -3.23 3.68 22.22
CA GLY A 43 -4.46 2.98 22.65
C GLY A 43 -4.26 2.06 23.86
N SER A 44 -3.01 1.74 24.19
CA SER A 44 -2.60 0.98 25.38
C SER A 44 -2.29 1.87 26.59
N GLY A 45 -2.41 3.20 26.48
CA GLY A 45 -2.07 4.15 27.54
C GLY A 45 -0.57 4.44 27.69
N LEU A 46 0.28 3.92 26.79
CA LEU A 46 1.70 4.22 26.76
C LEU A 46 1.95 5.61 26.14
N VAL A 47 2.97 6.31 26.65
CA VAL A 47 3.40 7.58 26.07
C VAL A 47 4.15 7.30 24.78
N GLN A 48 3.74 7.96 23.71
CA GLN A 48 4.30 7.74 22.38
C GLN A 48 5.63 8.49 22.25
N THR A 49 6.74 7.79 22.48
CA THR A 49 8.10 8.34 22.32
C THR A 49 8.45 8.49 20.84
N PRO A 50 9.44 9.33 20.48
CA PRO A 50 9.86 9.51 19.09
C PRO A 50 10.23 8.19 18.40
N GLU A 51 10.82 7.25 19.11
CA GLU A 51 11.21 5.94 18.61
C GLU A 51 9.97 5.10 18.23
N VAL A 52 8.97 5.06 19.13
CA VAL A 52 7.71 4.33 18.89
C VAL A 52 6.91 4.97 17.75
N LYS A 53 6.93 6.30 17.62
CA LYS A 53 6.29 7.00 16.48
C LYS A 53 6.83 6.53 15.13
N MET A 54 8.15 6.39 15.02
CA MET A 54 8.80 5.91 13.80
C MET A 54 8.45 4.46 13.50
N ILE A 55 8.43 3.59 14.52
CA ILE A 55 8.04 2.17 14.36
C ILE A 55 6.59 2.07 13.87
N THR A 56 5.66 2.80 14.48
CA THR A 56 4.25 2.80 14.06
C THR A 56 4.10 3.28 12.62
N TRP A 57 4.87 4.28 12.21
CA TRP A 57 4.88 4.74 10.82
C TRP A 57 5.39 3.66 9.85
N TYR A 58 6.49 2.98 10.19
CA TYR A 58 7.01 1.86 9.41
C TYR A 58 6.02 0.71 9.29
N VAL A 59 5.37 0.31 10.39
CA VAL A 59 4.36 -0.76 10.39
C VAL A 59 3.19 -0.41 9.46
N LEU A 60 2.80 0.87 9.42
CA LEU A 60 1.76 1.35 8.52
C LEU A 60 2.21 1.32 7.05
N ASP A 61 3.48 1.67 6.76
CA ASP A 61 4.00 1.82 5.40
C ASP A 61 4.41 0.49 4.72
N VAL A 62 4.94 -0.48 5.47
CA VAL A 62 5.37 -1.80 4.99
C VAL A 62 4.35 -2.51 4.08
N PRO A 63 3.06 -2.66 4.45
CA PRO A 63 2.08 -3.32 3.58
C PRO A 63 1.85 -2.55 2.27
N PHE A 64 1.92 -1.22 2.27
CA PHE A 64 1.79 -0.42 1.05
C PHE A 64 2.99 -0.63 0.12
N VAL A 65 4.21 -0.65 0.67
CA VAL A 65 5.43 -0.91 -0.12
C VAL A 65 5.35 -2.28 -0.80
N LEU A 66 4.87 -3.32 -0.10
CA LEU A 66 4.67 -4.65 -0.70
C LEU A 66 3.71 -4.60 -1.89
N LEU A 67 2.58 -3.90 -1.77
CA LEU A 67 1.61 -3.75 -2.86
C LEU A 67 2.19 -2.98 -4.06
N VAL A 68 3.00 -1.94 -3.82
CA VAL A 68 3.70 -1.19 -4.89
C VAL A 68 4.69 -2.09 -5.62
N ILE A 69 5.48 -2.90 -4.90
CA ILE A 69 6.43 -3.84 -5.51
C ILE A 69 5.71 -4.79 -6.46
N VAL A 70 4.58 -5.38 -6.02
CA VAL A 70 3.76 -6.26 -6.87
C VAL A 70 3.26 -5.53 -8.12
N GLN A 71 2.77 -4.29 -7.97
CA GLN A 71 2.34 -3.48 -9.11
C GLN A 71 3.47 -3.17 -10.10
N VAL A 72 4.67 -2.82 -9.60
CA VAL A 72 5.83 -2.48 -10.44
C VAL A 72 6.31 -3.71 -11.22
N VAL A 73 6.47 -4.85 -10.54
CA VAL A 73 6.87 -6.11 -11.18
C VAL A 73 5.88 -6.48 -12.28
N TRP A 74 4.58 -6.36 -12.00
CA TRP A 74 3.54 -6.66 -12.98
C TRP A 74 3.52 -5.69 -14.16
N GLY A 75 3.70 -4.39 -13.88
CA GLY A 75 3.79 -3.35 -14.91
C GLY A 75 4.96 -3.58 -15.87
N ILE A 76 6.10 -4.05 -15.36
CA ILE A 76 7.27 -4.42 -16.18
C ILE A 76 6.94 -5.62 -17.09
N ILE A 77 6.27 -6.65 -16.56
CA ILE A 77 5.88 -7.83 -17.34
C ILE A 77 4.91 -7.44 -18.47
N ILE A 78 3.88 -6.62 -18.19
CA ILE A 78 2.93 -6.17 -19.22
C ILE A 78 3.62 -5.32 -20.28
N LYS A 79 4.52 -4.40 -19.89
CA LYS A 79 5.30 -3.60 -20.84
C LYS A 79 6.20 -4.45 -21.74
N LYS A 80 6.69 -5.58 -21.24
CA LYS A 80 7.52 -6.53 -21.99
C LYS A 80 6.70 -7.40 -22.96
N GLN A 81 5.40 -7.59 -22.71
CA GLN A 81 4.50 -8.37 -23.57
C GLN A 81 3.87 -7.54 -24.70
N ARG A 82 3.98 -6.21 -24.66
CA ARG A 82 3.59 -5.29 -25.74
C ARG A 82 4.81 -4.97 -26.59
#